data_AF-A0A0A3I3W4-F1
#
_entry.id   AF-A0A0A3I3W4-F1
#
_cell.length_a   1.000
_cell.length_b   1.000
_cell.length_c   1.000
_cell.angle_alpha   90.00
_cell.angle_beta   90.00
_cell.angle_gamma   90.00
#
_symmetry.space_group_name_H-M   'P 1'
#
loop_
_entity.id
_entity.type
_entity.pdbx_description
1 polymer ?
#
loop_
_entity_poly.entity_id
_entity_poly.type
_entity_poly.pdbx_seq_one_letter_code
_entity_poly.pdbx_strand_id
1 'polypeptide(L)'
;MPTVYNREAAVQYARTWWDSRNPRYPAFGDDCTNFISQCLRAGGAPMTGMPNRGRGWWITDGWQSNRPGQFARETWSYSWSVAQAFKLHLDNSKSGLTARRVDSYSELEIGDVICYDFEGDGRINHTTIVTSMFYGVPYIHAHTVNSADRLFDYKNSRAYTPNTIYYYYKIDDVFK
;
A
#
# COMPACT_ATOMS: atom_id res chain seq x y z
N MET A 1 -15.15 3.31 -20.09
CA MET A 1 -14.57 4.60 -19.66
C MET A 1 -13.37 4.29 -18.78
N PRO A 2 -12.30 5.07 -18.83
CA PRO A 2 -11.15 4.84 -17.97
C PRO A 2 -11.53 5.02 -16.49
N THR A 3 -10.92 4.25 -15.60
CA THR A 3 -11.09 4.40 -14.15
C THR A 3 -10.12 5.46 -13.66
N VAL A 4 -10.61 6.43 -12.89
CA VAL A 4 -9.80 7.55 -12.37
C VAL A 4 -9.47 7.31 -10.90
N TYR A 5 -8.21 7.49 -10.53
CA TYR A 5 -7.74 7.42 -9.15
C TYR A 5 -8.05 8.71 -8.41
N ASN A 6 -8.86 8.62 -7.36
CA ASN A 6 -9.15 9.72 -6.46
C ASN A 6 -8.16 9.71 -5.29
N ARG A 7 -7.08 10.49 -5.42
CA ARG A 7 -6.04 10.66 -4.40
C ARG A 7 -6.62 11.10 -3.05
N GLU A 8 -7.51 12.08 -3.06
CA GLU A 8 -8.14 12.59 -1.82
C GLU A 8 -8.95 11.52 -1.10
N ALA A 9 -9.67 10.66 -1.83
CA ALA A 9 -10.41 9.55 -1.23
C ALA A 9 -9.46 8.52 -0.59
N ALA A 10 -8.31 8.23 -1.21
CA ALA A 10 -7.30 7.36 -0.62
C ALA A 10 -6.69 7.96 0.66
N VAL A 11 -6.38 9.26 0.64
CA VAL A 11 -5.84 10.00 1.79
C VAL A 11 -6.86 10.08 2.92
N GLN A 12 -8.12 10.39 2.60
CA GLN A 12 -9.20 10.43 3.58
C GLN A 12 -9.43 9.07 4.23
N TYR A 13 -9.32 7.99 3.45
CA TYR A 13 -9.36 6.64 3.99
C TYR A 13 -8.20 6.41 4.98
N ALA A 14 -6.97 6.76 4.58
CA ALA A 14 -5.79 6.62 5.45
C ALA A 14 -5.98 7.39 6.77
N ARG A 15 -6.41 8.66 6.69
CA ARG A 15 -6.69 9.50 7.87
C ARG A 15 -7.82 8.97 8.76
N THR A 16 -8.76 8.21 8.22
CA THR A 16 -9.87 7.64 8.99
C THR A 16 -9.42 6.39 9.76
N TRP A 17 -8.54 5.59 9.17
CA TRP A 17 -8.21 4.26 9.67
C TRP A 17 -6.78 4.11 10.19
N TRP A 18 -5.96 5.17 10.23
CA TRP A 18 -4.54 5.08 10.63
C TRP A 18 -4.29 4.43 12.00
N ASP A 19 -5.25 4.50 12.93
CA ASP A 19 -5.15 3.98 14.30
C ASP A 19 -6.04 2.75 14.57
N SER A 20 -6.77 2.28 13.56
CA SER A 20 -7.81 1.25 13.74
C SER A 20 -7.99 0.38 12.50
N ARG A 21 -8.55 -0.82 12.67
CA ARG A 21 -8.76 -1.74 11.54
C ARG A 21 -10.16 -1.60 11.01
N ASN A 22 -10.27 -1.41 9.69
CA ASN A 22 -11.58 -1.37 9.05
C ASN A 22 -12.22 -2.76 9.06
N PRO A 23 -13.39 -2.94 9.70
CA PRO A 23 -14.06 -4.25 9.81
C PRO A 23 -14.57 -4.79 8.46
N ARG A 24 -14.53 -3.98 7.39
CA ARG A 24 -14.83 -4.43 6.02
C ARG A 24 -13.68 -5.22 5.38
N TYR A 25 -12.55 -5.37 6.06
CA TYR A 25 -11.37 -6.06 5.57
C TYR A 25 -10.83 -7.07 6.60
N PRO A 26 -10.12 -8.12 6.17
CA PRO A 26 -9.45 -9.02 7.09
C PRO A 26 -8.33 -8.29 7.83
N ALA A 27 -8.12 -8.72 9.07
CA ALA A 27 -7.10 -8.22 9.98
C ALA A 27 -5.84 -9.11 9.91
N PHE A 28 -4.66 -8.53 9.65
CA PHE A 28 -3.38 -9.25 9.58
C PHE A 28 -2.45 -8.89 10.74
N GLY A 29 -1.55 -9.78 11.16
CA GLY A 29 -0.50 -9.41 12.13
C GLY A 29 0.37 -8.27 11.59
N ASP A 30 0.99 -8.52 10.43
CA ASP A 30 1.65 -7.50 9.61
C ASP A 30 0.64 -6.90 8.63
N ASP A 31 0.24 -5.65 8.88
CA ASP A 31 -0.93 -5.05 8.22
C ASP A 31 -0.56 -3.92 7.26
N CYS A 32 0.71 -3.54 7.14
CA CYS A 32 1.16 -2.42 6.31
C CYS A 32 0.56 -2.44 4.90
N THR A 33 0.76 -3.53 4.16
CA THR A 33 0.33 -3.62 2.75
C THR A 33 -1.19 -3.78 2.61
N ASN A 34 -1.83 -4.44 3.57
CA ASN A 34 -3.29 -4.54 3.58
C ASN A 34 -3.93 -3.17 3.80
N PHE A 35 -3.39 -2.34 4.71
CA PHE A 35 -3.83 -0.97 4.91
C PHE A 35 -3.60 -0.11 3.66
N ILE A 36 -2.42 -0.17 3.04
CA ILE A 36 -2.15 0.58 1.81
C ILE A 36 -3.09 0.14 0.68
N SER A 37 -3.33 -1.17 0.53
CA SER A 37 -4.27 -1.68 -0.47
C SER A 37 -5.70 -1.20 -0.23
N GLN A 38 -6.14 -1.09 1.03
CA GLN A 38 -7.42 -0.50 1.37
C GLN A 38 -7.51 0.98 0.99
N CYS A 39 -6.45 1.76 1.24
CA CYS A 39 -6.38 3.17 0.83
C CYS A 39 -6.48 3.31 -0.69
N LEU A 40 -5.70 2.53 -1.44
CA LEU A 40 -5.72 2.56 -2.91
C LEU A 40 -7.06 2.13 -3.48
N ARG A 41 -7.70 1.11 -2.89
CA ARG A 41 -9.05 0.69 -3.27
C ARG A 41 -10.10 1.76 -2.98
N ALA A 42 -9.98 2.48 -1.86
CA ALA A 42 -10.83 3.61 -1.54
C ALA A 42 -10.65 4.79 -2.52
N GLY A 43 -9.43 4.97 -3.04
CA GLY A 43 -9.15 5.87 -4.16
C GLY A 43 -9.65 5.37 -5.53
N GLY A 44 -10.27 4.19 -5.61
CA GLY A 44 -10.85 3.69 -6.86
C GLY A 44 -9.90 2.89 -7.75
N ALA A 45 -8.71 2.51 -7.25
CA ALA A 45 -7.81 1.63 -8.01
C ALA A 45 -8.51 0.30 -8.39
N PRO A 46 -8.48 -0.11 -9.66
CA PRO A 46 -9.17 -1.31 -10.12
C PRO A 46 -8.40 -2.59 -9.73
N MET A 47 -9.14 -3.54 -9.16
CA MET A 47 -8.62 -4.86 -8.84
C MET A 47 -8.55 -5.75 -10.09
N THR A 48 -7.49 -6.54 -10.23
CA THR A 48 -7.28 -7.44 -11.38
C THR A 48 -6.58 -8.73 -10.97
N GLY A 49 -6.63 -9.76 -11.82
CA GLY A 49 -5.84 -11.00 -11.68
C GLY A 49 -6.45 -12.10 -10.81
N MET A 50 -7.64 -11.87 -10.24
CA MET A 50 -8.38 -12.88 -9.50
C MET A 50 -8.75 -14.10 -10.37
N PRO A 51 -8.87 -15.32 -9.80
CA PRO A 51 -8.66 -15.68 -8.39
C PRO A 51 -7.23 -16.18 -8.08
N ASN A 52 -6.25 -15.93 -8.95
CA ASN A 52 -4.90 -16.45 -8.74
C ASN A 52 -4.14 -15.60 -7.71
N ARG A 53 -3.73 -16.22 -6.59
CA ARG A 53 -2.98 -15.58 -5.49
C ARG A 53 -1.70 -14.87 -5.92
N GLY A 54 -0.99 -15.45 -6.88
CA GLY A 54 0.28 -14.92 -7.40
C GLY A 54 0.13 -13.90 -8.52
N ARG A 55 -1.10 -13.47 -8.88
CA ARG A 55 -1.33 -12.56 -10.01
C ARG A 55 -2.22 -11.38 -9.63
N GLY A 56 -1.93 -10.25 -10.27
CA GLY A 56 -2.69 -9.01 -10.15
C GLY A 56 -2.64 -8.40 -8.76
N TRP A 57 -3.69 -7.68 -8.40
CA TRP A 57 -3.90 -7.03 -7.11
C TRP A 57 -5.40 -7.04 -6.81
N TRP A 58 -5.84 -7.81 -5.83
CA TRP A 58 -7.27 -8.03 -5.58
C TRP A 58 -7.57 -8.58 -4.18
N ILE A 59 -8.80 -8.37 -3.73
CA ILE A 59 -9.44 -9.03 -2.58
C ILE A 59 -10.92 -9.29 -2.89
N THR A 60 -11.51 -10.32 -2.28
CA THR A 60 -12.95 -10.62 -2.29
C THR A 60 -13.48 -10.73 -0.88
N ASP A 61 -14.81 -10.68 -0.71
CA ASP A 61 -15.46 -10.80 0.60
C ASP A 61 -15.50 -12.26 1.11
N GLY A 62 -14.88 -13.20 0.40
CA GLY A 62 -14.85 -14.62 0.81
C GLY A 62 -14.17 -14.86 2.16
N TRP A 63 -13.31 -13.94 2.64
CA TRP A 63 -12.72 -14.01 3.98
C TRP A 63 -13.77 -13.94 5.11
N GLN A 64 -14.94 -13.33 4.87
CA GLN A 64 -16.03 -13.22 5.84
C GLN A 64 -16.77 -14.55 6.05
N SER A 65 -16.60 -15.50 5.12
CA SER A 65 -17.43 -16.71 5.05
C SER A 65 -17.02 -17.84 5.99
N ASN A 66 -15.95 -17.75 6.80
CA ASN A 66 -15.45 -18.91 7.57
C ASN A 66 -14.91 -18.65 8.98
N ARG A 67 -14.92 -19.74 9.76
CA ARG A 67 -14.64 -19.90 11.20
C ARG A 67 -13.30 -19.30 11.64
N PRO A 68 -13.17 -18.86 12.91
CA PRO A 68 -11.90 -18.34 13.46
C PRO A 68 -10.74 -19.32 13.22
N GLY A 69 -9.64 -18.84 12.66
CA GLY A 69 -8.42 -19.63 12.44
C GLY A 69 -8.37 -20.46 11.16
N GLN A 70 -9.39 -20.40 10.29
CA GLN A 70 -9.35 -21.05 8.96
C GLN A 70 -9.83 -20.09 7.87
N PHE A 71 -8.89 -19.46 7.15
CA PHE A 71 -9.19 -18.82 5.86
C PHE A 71 -9.39 -19.93 4.83
N ALA A 72 -10.57 -20.57 4.82
CA ALA A 72 -10.83 -21.78 4.02
C ALA A 72 -10.56 -21.61 2.51
N ARG A 73 -10.48 -20.36 2.03
CA ARG A 73 -9.90 -19.96 0.74
C ARG A 73 -9.21 -18.61 0.94
N GLU A 74 -7.91 -18.53 0.66
CA GLU A 74 -7.22 -17.25 0.61
C GLU A 74 -7.86 -16.39 -0.49
N THR A 75 -8.49 -15.28 -0.10
CA THR A 75 -9.45 -14.51 -0.92
C THR A 75 -8.90 -13.16 -1.35
N TRP A 76 -7.58 -13.04 -1.41
CA TRP A 76 -6.85 -11.86 -1.86
C TRP A 76 -5.60 -12.28 -2.63
N SER A 77 -4.92 -11.42 -3.38
CA SER A 77 -3.59 -11.71 -3.95
C SER A 77 -2.47 -11.54 -2.91
N TYR A 78 -1.29 -12.11 -3.14
CA TYR A 78 -0.12 -11.80 -2.31
C TYR A 78 0.21 -10.31 -2.31
N SER A 79 0.11 -9.66 -3.48
CA SER A 79 0.29 -8.21 -3.63
C SER A 79 -0.71 -7.37 -2.84
N TRP A 80 -1.86 -7.91 -2.42
CA TRP A 80 -2.80 -7.19 -1.56
C TRP A 80 -2.30 -7.08 -0.12
N SER A 81 -1.53 -8.06 0.37
CA SER A 81 -1.20 -8.17 1.80
C SER A 81 0.29 -8.31 2.12
N VAL A 82 1.18 -8.50 1.15
CA VAL A 82 2.62 -8.74 1.36
C VAL A 82 3.46 -7.67 0.66
N ALA A 83 4.30 -6.98 1.42
CA ALA A 83 5.07 -5.82 0.96
C ALA A 83 5.96 -6.12 -0.26
N GLN A 84 6.68 -7.24 -0.24
CA GLN A 84 7.49 -7.69 -1.38
C GLN A 84 6.65 -7.90 -2.65
N ALA A 85 5.54 -8.62 -2.52
CA ALA A 85 4.67 -8.94 -3.66
C ALA A 85 3.97 -7.68 -4.20
N PHE A 86 3.66 -6.72 -3.33
CA PHE A 86 3.08 -5.44 -3.70
C PHE A 86 4.06 -4.58 -4.49
N LYS A 87 5.30 -4.44 -4.01
CA LYS A 87 6.37 -3.75 -4.74
C LYS A 87 6.59 -4.35 -6.13
N LEU A 88 6.67 -5.69 -6.21
CA LEU A 88 6.81 -6.39 -7.49
C LEU A 88 5.59 -6.16 -8.40
N HIS A 89 4.38 -6.04 -7.85
CA HIS A 89 3.20 -5.68 -8.62
C HIS A 89 3.32 -4.26 -9.19
N LEU A 90 3.69 -3.27 -8.36
CA LEU A 90 3.86 -1.88 -8.82
C LEU A 90 4.94 -1.74 -9.90
N ASP A 91 6.03 -2.50 -9.81
CA ASP A 91 7.10 -2.50 -10.84
C ASP A 91 6.61 -3.03 -12.21
N ASN A 92 5.74 -4.04 -12.20
CA ASN A 92 5.50 -4.88 -13.38
C ASN A 92 4.10 -4.72 -13.98
N SER A 93 3.13 -4.24 -13.21
CA SER A 93 1.74 -4.15 -13.65
C SER A 93 1.59 -3.26 -14.88
N LYS A 94 0.77 -3.71 -15.83
CA LYS A 94 0.43 -2.99 -17.07
C LYS A 94 -1.07 -2.72 -17.23
N SER A 95 -1.87 -3.17 -16.26
CA SER A 95 -3.33 -3.00 -16.22
C SER A 95 -3.83 -3.16 -14.78
N GLY A 96 -5.00 -2.58 -14.47
CA GLY A 96 -5.44 -2.52 -13.08
C GLY A 96 -4.75 -1.38 -12.33
N LEU A 97 -4.39 -1.61 -11.07
CA LEU A 97 -3.48 -0.74 -10.33
C LEU A 97 -2.12 -0.69 -11.04
N THR A 98 -1.73 0.49 -11.51
CA THR A 98 -0.43 0.75 -12.11
C THR A 98 0.23 1.97 -11.46
N ALA A 99 1.55 2.01 -11.53
CA ALA A 99 2.35 3.07 -10.97
C ALA A 99 3.64 3.24 -11.76
N ARG A 100 4.26 4.41 -11.62
CA ARG A 100 5.59 4.71 -12.14
C ARG A 100 6.55 4.88 -10.97
N ARG A 101 7.69 4.19 -11.03
CA ARG A 101 8.79 4.44 -10.10
C ARG A 101 9.43 5.80 -10.39
N VAL A 102 9.71 6.55 -9.34
CA VAL A 102 10.41 7.85 -9.41
C VAL A 102 11.68 7.83 -8.59
N ASP A 103 12.61 8.73 -8.93
CA ASP A 103 13.95 8.72 -8.34
C ASP A 103 14.03 9.54 -7.06
N SER A 104 13.15 10.55 -6.91
CA SER A 104 13.11 11.42 -5.74
C SER A 104 11.76 11.40 -5.03
N TYR A 105 11.79 11.46 -3.70
CA TYR A 105 10.59 11.64 -2.88
C TYR A 105 9.86 12.96 -3.21
N SER A 106 10.58 13.96 -3.74
CA SER A 106 10.00 15.27 -4.09
C SER A 106 9.09 15.22 -5.31
N GLU A 107 9.12 14.12 -6.07
CA GLU A 107 8.20 13.90 -7.19
C GLU A 107 6.85 13.35 -6.72
N LEU A 108 6.76 12.83 -5.49
CA LEU A 108 5.55 12.24 -4.95
C LEU A 108 4.47 13.28 -4.67
N GLU A 109 3.23 12.83 -4.73
CA GLU A 109 2.03 13.56 -4.35
C GLU A 109 1.24 12.75 -3.32
N ILE A 110 0.22 13.37 -2.73
CA ILE A 110 -0.69 12.64 -1.85
C ILE A 110 -1.34 11.46 -2.59
N GLY A 111 -1.58 10.35 -1.88
CA GLY A 111 -2.05 9.09 -2.46
C GLY A 111 -0.94 8.21 -3.05
N ASP A 112 0.28 8.73 -3.21
CA ASP A 112 1.41 7.92 -3.66
C ASP A 112 1.97 7.02 -2.55
N VAL A 113 2.78 6.05 -2.95
CA VAL A 113 3.24 4.97 -2.07
C VAL A 113 4.76 4.96 -1.97
N ILE A 114 5.25 4.62 -0.79
CA ILE A 114 6.67 4.37 -0.53
C ILE A 114 6.84 2.94 0.00
N CYS A 115 7.75 2.17 -0.62
CA CYS A 115 8.19 0.88 -0.09
C CYS A 115 9.57 1.01 0.53
N TYR A 116 9.81 0.32 1.65
CA TYR A 116 11.04 0.40 2.44
C TYR A 116 11.71 -0.96 2.51
N ASP A 117 13.01 -0.95 2.22
CA ASP A 117 13.95 -2.04 2.49
C ASP A 117 14.91 -1.49 3.55
N PHE A 118 14.67 -1.80 4.82
CA PHE A 118 15.36 -1.19 5.94
C PHE A 118 16.81 -1.67 6.05
N GLU A 119 17.08 -2.92 5.70
CA GLU A 119 18.41 -3.53 5.76
C GLU A 119 19.24 -3.31 4.49
N GLY A 120 18.60 -2.94 3.38
CA GLY A 120 19.22 -2.83 2.06
C GLY A 120 19.54 -4.19 1.43
N ASP A 121 18.83 -5.25 1.82
CA ASP A 121 19.08 -6.64 1.37
C ASP A 121 18.25 -7.05 0.15
N GLY A 122 17.44 -6.14 -0.39
CA GLY A 122 16.53 -6.35 -1.50
C GLY A 122 15.16 -6.87 -1.09
N ARG A 123 14.88 -7.05 0.21
CA ARG A 123 13.56 -7.43 0.73
C ARG A 123 12.81 -6.21 1.24
N ILE A 124 11.57 -6.07 0.78
CA ILE A 124 10.70 -4.99 1.24
C ILE A 124 10.08 -5.38 2.58
N ASN A 125 10.38 -4.60 3.62
CA ASN A 125 9.84 -4.77 4.97
C ASN A 125 8.52 -4.03 5.16
N HIS A 126 8.37 -2.87 4.53
CA HIS A 126 7.28 -1.95 4.87
C HIS A 126 6.76 -1.16 3.66
N THR A 127 5.49 -0.76 3.74
CA THR A 127 4.79 0.03 2.72
C THR A 127 3.95 1.10 3.40
N THR A 128 3.96 2.31 2.84
CA THR A 128 3.27 3.48 3.39
C THR A 128 2.59 4.27 2.28
N ILE A 129 1.65 5.16 2.66
CA ILE A 129 0.98 6.08 1.74
C ILE A 129 1.26 7.52 2.15
N VAL A 130 1.54 8.38 1.16
CA VAL A 130 1.72 9.82 1.33
C VAL A 130 0.35 10.47 1.55
N THR A 131 0.21 11.25 2.61
CA THR A 131 -1.08 11.85 3.04
C THR A 131 -1.02 13.37 3.16
N SER A 132 0.19 13.93 3.22
CA SER A 132 0.43 15.36 3.19
C SER A 132 1.84 15.65 2.65
N MET A 133 2.02 16.89 2.17
CA MET A 133 3.29 17.40 1.66
C MET A 133 3.61 18.72 2.39
N PHE A 134 4.82 18.86 2.91
CA PHE A 134 5.28 20.10 3.53
C PHE A 134 6.57 20.56 2.85
N TYR A 135 6.52 21.68 2.13
CA TYR A 135 7.64 22.19 1.31
C TYR A 135 8.27 21.11 0.40
N GLY A 136 7.44 20.28 -0.24
CA GLY A 136 7.90 19.20 -1.13
C GLY A 136 8.40 17.94 -0.41
N VAL A 137 8.30 17.88 0.92
CA VAL A 137 8.66 16.72 1.73
C VAL A 137 7.39 15.92 2.09
N PRO A 138 7.34 14.62 1.80
CA PRO A 138 6.16 13.80 2.07
C PRO A 138 6.05 13.40 3.54
N TYR A 139 4.80 13.34 3.99
CA TYR A 139 4.40 12.81 5.28
C TYR A 139 3.41 11.66 5.06
N ILE A 140 3.61 10.58 5.79
CA ILE A 140 2.99 9.28 5.52
C ILE A 140 2.09 8.82 6.64
N HIS A 141 1.14 7.97 6.28
CA HIS A 141 0.38 7.13 7.21
C HIS A 141 0.71 5.66 6.95
N ALA A 142 0.71 4.84 8.00
CA ALA A 142 1.08 3.43 7.92
C ALA A 142 0.51 2.58 9.08
N HIS A 143 0.44 1.26 8.86
CA HIS A 143 0.05 0.24 9.84
C HIS A 143 1.24 -0.64 10.28
N THR A 144 0.97 -1.77 10.96
CA THR A 144 1.92 -2.61 11.73
C THR A 144 2.42 -1.92 12.99
N VAL A 145 2.98 -0.72 12.84
CA VAL A 145 3.11 0.27 13.90
C VAL A 145 2.43 1.54 13.41
N ASN A 146 1.24 1.78 13.94
CA ASN A 146 0.36 2.87 13.51
C ASN A 146 1.12 4.20 13.47
N SER A 147 1.10 4.85 12.32
CA SER A 147 1.77 6.11 12.07
C SER A 147 0.81 7.04 11.35
N ALA A 148 0.69 8.28 11.83
CA ALA A 148 -0.04 9.36 11.18
C ALA A 148 0.86 10.60 11.08
N ASP A 149 0.79 11.26 9.93
CA ASP A 149 1.57 12.45 9.57
C ASP A 149 3.03 12.33 10.02
N ARG A 150 3.62 11.18 9.71
CA ARG A 150 5.01 10.85 10.03
C ARG A 150 5.92 11.28 8.88
N LEU A 151 7.08 11.84 9.18
CA LEU A 151 8.09 12.11 8.15
C LEU A 151 8.46 10.80 7.42
N PHE A 152 8.46 10.84 6.08
CA PHE A 152 8.63 9.64 5.25
C PHE A 152 9.97 8.91 5.46
N ASP A 153 11.00 9.59 5.95
CA ASP A 153 12.38 9.05 6.02
C ASP A 153 12.56 7.97 7.10
N TYR A 154 11.57 7.79 7.99
CA TYR A 154 11.59 6.81 9.07
C TYR A 154 12.80 6.87 10.01
N LYS A 155 13.64 7.92 9.99
CA LYS A 155 14.91 7.95 10.76
C LYS A 155 14.73 7.84 12.27
N ASN A 156 13.57 8.23 12.78
CA ASN A 156 13.18 8.08 14.19
C ASN A 156 12.48 6.74 14.49
N SER A 157 12.49 5.77 13.57
CA SER A 157 11.97 4.40 13.77
C SER A 157 13.04 3.50 14.36
N ARG A 158 12.63 2.53 15.17
CA ARG A 158 13.51 1.41 15.58
C ARG A 158 13.85 0.46 14.43
N ALA A 159 13.05 0.46 13.37
CA ALA A 159 13.31 -0.36 12.18
C ALA A 159 14.33 0.29 11.23
N TYR A 160 14.60 1.59 11.37
CA TYR A 160 15.51 2.28 10.45
C TYR A 160 16.95 1.80 10.63
N THR A 161 17.65 1.63 9.51
CA THR A 161 19.10 1.48 9.48
C THR A 161 19.72 2.48 8.48
N PRO A 162 21.03 2.79 8.59
CA PRO A 162 21.73 3.59 7.59
C PRO A 162 21.70 3.01 6.16
N ASN A 163 21.38 1.72 6.00
CA ASN A 163 21.28 1.06 4.70
C ASN A 163 19.88 1.16 4.06
N THR A 164 18.94 1.86 4.70
CA THR A 164 17.54 1.92 4.24
C THR A 164 17.45 2.39 2.79
N ILE A 165 16.83 1.57 1.94
CA ILE A 165 16.51 1.90 0.55
C ILE A 165 15.01 2.22 0.44
N TYR A 166 14.71 3.32 -0.23
CA TYR A 166 13.35 3.77 -0.49
C TYR A 166 12.99 3.53 -1.96
N TYR A 167 11.79 3.02 -2.19
CA TYR A 167 11.22 2.88 -3.52
C TYR A 167 9.97 3.75 -3.61
N TYR A 168 10.06 4.82 -4.38
CA TYR A 168 9.01 5.81 -4.55
C TYR A 168 8.14 5.45 -5.76
N TYR A 169 6.83 5.36 -5.57
CA TYR A 169 5.88 5.03 -6.62
C TYR A 169 4.81 6.10 -6.74
N LYS A 170 4.77 6.76 -7.89
CA LYS A 170 3.62 7.57 -8.29
C LYS A 170 2.52 6.68 -8.84
N ILE A 171 1.37 6.64 -8.18
CA ILE A 171 0.21 5.89 -8.67
C ILE A 171 -0.33 6.62 -9.91
N ASP A 172 -0.71 5.88 -10.95
CA ASP A 172 -1.28 6.49 -12.14
C ASP A 172 -2.68 7.04 -11.84
N ASP A 173 -2.98 8.26 -12.31
CA ASP A 173 -4.28 8.89 -12.07
C ASP A 173 -5.40 8.29 -12.94
N VAL A 174 -5.03 7.61 -14.03
CA VAL A 174 -5.96 7.06 -15.02
C VAL A 174 -5.52 5.65 -15.39
N PHE A 175 -6.35 4.67 -15.06
CA PHE A 175 -6.12 3.27 -15.40
C PHE A 175 -6.79 2.93 -16.73
N LYS A 176 -6.03 2.23 -17.59
CA LYS A 176 -6.48 1.78 -18.92
C LYS A 176 -7.03 0.36 -18.88
#